data_AF-A0A7C6DA58-F1
#
_entry.id   AF-A0A7C6DA58-F1
#
_cell.length_a   1.000
_cell.length_b   1.000
_cell.length_c   1.000
_cell.angle_alpha   90.00
_cell.angle_beta   90.00
_cell.angle_gamma   90.00
#
_symmetry.space_group_name_H-M   'P 1'
#
loop_
_entity.id
_entity.type
_entity.pdbx_description
1 polymer ?
#
loop_
_entity_poly.entity_id
_entity_poly.type
_entity_poly.pdbx_seq_one_letter_code
_entity_poly.pdbx_strand_id
1 'polypeptide(L)'
;IPEGYAEDSVKTYNNITDIIFINDAKEQIRYSYRSGENTVNMSVDNENHIINEIIINGHTAIVMNELRESSNNGVIYQYNGYVIEIWGKIEVDEILKMIESISDAK
;
A
#
# COMPACT_ATOMS: atom_id res chain seq x y z
N ILE A 1 -7.19 7.39 -6.18
CA ILE A 1 -6.05 8.14 -5.59
C ILE A 1 -6.63 9.27 -4.76
N PRO A 2 -6.12 9.55 -3.55
CA PRO A 2 -6.64 10.61 -2.68
C PRO A 2 -6.61 11.99 -3.33
N GLU A 3 -7.53 12.87 -2.92
CA GLU A 3 -7.59 14.24 -3.44
C GLU A 3 -6.28 15.00 -3.15
N GLY A 4 -5.83 15.82 -4.11
CA GLY A 4 -4.59 16.59 -4.00
C GLY A 4 -3.32 15.83 -4.36
N TYR A 5 -3.40 14.53 -4.64
CA TYR A 5 -2.27 13.74 -5.16
C TYR A 5 -2.36 13.56 -6.68
N ALA A 6 -1.20 13.59 -7.34
CA ALA A 6 -1.05 13.27 -8.75
C ALA A 6 0.10 12.27 -8.95
N GLU A 7 0.08 11.51 -10.05
CA GLU A 7 1.20 10.64 -10.40
C GLU A 7 2.46 11.48 -10.68
N ASP A 8 3.56 11.11 -10.03
CA ASP A 8 4.87 11.75 -10.19
C ASP A 8 5.80 10.89 -11.05
N SER A 9 5.88 9.60 -10.76
CA SER A 9 6.78 8.70 -11.47
C SER A 9 6.38 7.24 -11.39
N VAL A 10 6.75 6.49 -12.43
CA VAL A 10 6.66 5.03 -12.50
C VAL A 10 8.06 4.46 -12.69
N LYS A 11 8.44 3.50 -11.86
CA LYS A 11 9.75 2.84 -11.93
C LYS A 11 9.59 1.35 -11.75
N THR A 12 10.18 0.58 -12.66
CA THR A 12 10.22 -0.88 -12.54
C THR A 12 11.64 -1.32 -12.23
N TYR A 13 11.80 -2.05 -11.13
CA TYR A 13 13.06 -2.65 -10.73
C TYR A 13 12.85 -4.17 -10.57
N ASN A 14 13.52 -4.96 -11.41
CA ASN A 14 13.32 -6.40 -11.53
C ASN A 14 11.86 -6.76 -11.80
N ASN A 15 11.17 -7.37 -10.82
CA ASN A 15 9.79 -7.82 -10.90
C ASN A 15 8.82 -6.93 -10.08
N ILE A 16 9.30 -5.81 -9.56
CA ILE A 16 8.51 -4.86 -8.77
C ILE A 16 8.34 -3.59 -9.58
N THR A 17 7.11 -3.11 -9.68
CA THR A 17 6.81 -1.79 -10.23
C THR A 17 6.30 -0.89 -9.12
N ASP A 18 6.95 0.26 -8.97
CA ASP A 18 6.57 1.33 -8.07
C ASP A 18 5.94 2.48 -8.88
N ILE A 19 4.82 2.97 -8.38
CA ILE A 19 4.15 4.19 -8.83
C ILE A 19 4.16 5.16 -7.64
N ILE A 20 4.73 6.34 -7.84
CA ILE A 20 4.79 7.40 -6.83
C ILE A 20 3.73 8.43 -7.15
N PHE A 21 2.88 8.73 -6.18
CA PHE A 21 1.97 9.87 -6.21
C PHE A 21 2.47 10.94 -5.25
N ILE A 22 2.42 12.21 -5.65
CA ILE A 22 2.88 13.34 -4.85
C ILE A 22 1.80 14.42 -4.76
N ASN A 23 1.72 15.11 -3.62
CA ASN A 23 0.89 16.29 -3.44
C ASN A 23 1.71 17.60 -3.46
N ASP A 24 1.04 18.75 -3.36
CA ASP A 24 1.69 20.06 -3.35
C ASP A 24 2.62 20.27 -2.13
N ALA A 25 2.35 19.57 -1.02
CA ALA A 25 3.17 19.56 0.18
C ALA A 25 4.41 18.65 0.07
N LYS A 26 4.63 18.01 -1.09
CA LYS A 26 5.72 17.04 -1.35
C LYS A 26 5.63 15.75 -0.54
N GLU A 27 4.47 15.45 0.01
CA GLU A 27 4.20 14.16 0.64
C GLU A 27 3.95 13.11 -0.46
N GLN A 28 4.42 11.89 -0.22
CA GLN A 28 4.39 10.83 -1.20
C GLN A 28 3.54 9.64 -0.75
N ILE A 29 2.81 9.09 -1.70
CA ILE A 29 2.22 7.75 -1.61
C ILE A 29 2.97 6.87 -2.61
N ARG A 30 3.53 5.77 -2.12
CA ARG A 30 4.12 4.73 -2.96
C ARG A 30 3.13 3.59 -3.10
N TYR A 31 2.74 3.30 -4.33
CA TYR A 31 2.05 2.08 -4.73
C TYR A 31 3.05 1.14 -5.38
N SER A 32 3.25 -0.04 -4.81
CA SER A 32 4.16 -1.05 -5.32
C SER A 32 3.37 -2.31 -5.67
N TYR A 33 3.65 -2.93 -6.81
CA TYR A 33 3.09 -4.23 -7.14
C TYR A 33 4.13 -5.17 -7.75
N ARG A 34 4.01 -6.45 -7.44
CA ARG A 34 4.82 -7.53 -8.01
C ARG A 34 4.00 -8.79 -8.17
N SER A 35 4.39 -9.63 -9.13
CA SER A 35 3.87 -11.01 -9.17
C SER A 35 4.25 -11.72 -7.86
N GLY A 36 3.27 -12.37 -7.24
CA GLY A 36 3.41 -13.09 -5.99
C GLY A 36 2.79 -14.47 -6.12
N GLU A 37 3.49 -15.39 -6.81
CA GLU A 37 3.16 -16.80 -6.70
C GLU A 37 3.59 -17.31 -5.32
N ASN A 38 2.61 -17.79 -4.55
CA ASN A 38 2.72 -18.29 -3.17
C ASN A 38 2.97 -17.23 -2.09
N THR A 39 2.42 -17.55 -0.91
CA THR A 39 2.41 -16.79 0.33
C THR A 39 3.71 -16.02 0.53
N VAL A 40 3.63 -14.69 0.45
CA VAL A 40 4.73 -13.84 0.90
C VAL A 40 4.81 -14.04 2.41
N ASN A 41 5.95 -14.50 2.93
CA ASN A 41 6.26 -14.35 4.34
C ASN A 41 6.41 -12.84 4.60
N MET A 42 5.29 -12.19 4.89
CA MET A 42 5.22 -10.76 5.17
C MET A 42 5.79 -10.56 6.57
N SER A 43 7.05 -10.15 6.65
CA SER A 43 7.68 -9.71 7.88
C SER A 43 7.67 -8.19 7.87
N VAL A 44 6.94 -7.60 8.82
CA VAL A 44 6.91 -6.16 9.02
C VAL A 44 7.58 -5.87 10.35
N ASP A 45 8.49 -4.91 10.36
CA ASP A 45 9.08 -4.39 11.59
C ASP A 45 7.98 -3.73 12.43
N ASN A 46 7.73 -4.25 13.63
CA ASN A 46 6.69 -3.75 14.53
C ASN A 46 7.18 -2.67 15.49
N GLU A 47 8.46 -2.26 15.40
CA GLU A 47 9.01 -1.24 16.30
C GLU A 47 8.29 0.12 16.19
N ASN A 48 7.69 0.41 15.03
CA ASN A 48 7.01 1.68 14.76
C ASN A 48 5.56 1.50 14.29
N HIS A 49 4.99 0.29 14.36
CA HIS A 49 3.67 0.01 13.77
C HIS A 49 2.79 -0.90 14.63
N ILE A 50 1.50 -0.58 14.68
CA ILE A 50 0.45 -1.52 15.08
C ILE A 50 0.01 -2.27 13.81
N ILE A 51 0.20 -3.59 13.84
CA ILE A 51 -0.13 -4.47 12.73
C ILE A 51 -1.49 -5.12 12.99
N ASN A 52 -2.41 -4.97 12.05
CA ASN A 52 -3.72 -5.61 12.08
C ASN A 52 -3.94 -6.39 10.79
N GLU A 53 -4.63 -7.52 10.89
CA GLU A 53 -5.12 -8.25 9.71
C GLU A 53 -6.61 -7.99 9.54
N ILE A 54 -7.01 -7.61 8.33
CA ILE A 54 -8.41 -7.42 7.96
C ILE A 54 -8.74 -8.19 6.68
N ILE A 55 -10.03 -8.34 6.39
CA ILE A 55 -10.51 -8.97 5.15
C ILE A 55 -11.13 -7.89 4.25
N ILE A 56 -10.61 -7.77 3.03
CA ILE A 56 -11.15 -6.88 1.98
C ILE A 56 -11.54 -7.78 0.81
N ASN A 57 -12.82 -7.73 0.39
CA ASN A 57 -13.33 -8.53 -0.74
C ASN A 57 -12.98 -10.04 -0.69
N GLY A 58 -12.89 -10.61 0.52
CA GLY A 58 -12.56 -12.03 0.74
C GLY A 58 -11.07 -12.35 0.76
N HIS A 59 -10.20 -11.35 0.66
CA HIS A 59 -8.75 -11.48 0.69
C HIS A 59 -8.17 -10.83 1.96
N THR A 60 -7.13 -11.44 2.52
CA THR A 60 -6.43 -10.89 3.69
C THR A 60 -5.59 -9.67 3.29
N ALA A 61 -5.74 -8.60 4.07
CA ALA A 61 -4.88 -7.42 4.01
C ALA A 61 -4.16 -7.26 5.36
N ILE A 62 -2.86 -6.98 5.31
CA ILE A 62 -2.07 -6.59 6.48
C ILE A 62 -2.02 -5.08 6.52
N VAL A 63 -2.56 -4.48 7.57
CA VAL A 63 -2.64 -3.04 7.79
C VAL A 63 -1.62 -2.65 8.84
N MET A 64 -0.81 -1.65 8.52
CA MET A 64 0.27 -1.15 9.38
C MET A 64 -0.04 0.31 9.71
N ASN A 65 -0.48 0.54 10.94
CA ASN A 65 -0.73 1.88 11.47
C ASN A 65 0.52 2.37 12.17
N GLU A 66 0.95 3.60 11.86
CA GLU A 66 2.10 4.20 12.52
C GLU A 66 1.88 4.41 14.02
N LEU A 67 2.94 4.22 14.81
CA LEU A 67 3.01 4.58 16.22
C LEU A 67 3.64 5.97 16.45
N ARG A 68 4.25 6.54 15.40
CA ARG A 68 4.98 7.81 15.44
C ARG A 68 4.67 8.60 14.18
N GLU A 69 4.43 9.91 14.32
CA GLU A 69 4.14 10.82 13.19
C GLU A 69 5.24 10.92 12.12
N SER A 70 6.43 10.38 12.40
CA SER A 70 7.55 10.32 11.47
C SER A 70 7.52 9.11 10.53
N SER A 71 6.64 8.15 10.80
CA SER A 71 6.53 6.92 10.02
C SER A 71 5.51 7.09 8.88
N ASN A 72 5.30 6.03 8.10
CA ASN A 72 4.23 5.97 7.13
C ASN A 72 3.25 4.90 7.57
N ASN A 73 1.97 5.11 7.29
CA ASN A 73 0.98 4.05 7.28
C ASN A 73 1.19 3.18 6.04
N GLY A 74 0.74 1.92 6.11
CA GLY A 74 0.82 1.04 4.97
C GLY A 74 -0.23 -0.06 4.97
N VAL A 75 -0.44 -0.64 3.78
CA VAL A 75 -1.22 -1.86 3.60
C VAL A 75 -0.50 -2.79 2.63
N ILE A 76 -0.41 -4.07 2.97
CA ILE A 76 -0.02 -5.14 2.05
C ILE A 76 -1.25 -5.98 1.75
N TYR A 77 -1.52 -6.21 0.47
CA TYR A 77 -2.72 -6.90 -0.01
C TYR A 77 -2.38 -7.87 -1.14
N GLN A 78 -2.92 -9.08 -1.08
CA GLN A 78 -2.73 -10.08 -2.13
C GLN A 78 -4.01 -10.23 -2.95
N TYR A 79 -3.92 -9.98 -4.25
CA TYR A 79 -5.06 -10.01 -5.16
C TYR A 79 -4.64 -10.47 -6.56
N ASN A 80 -5.40 -11.40 -7.15
CA ASN A 80 -5.19 -11.94 -8.51
C ASN A 80 -3.74 -12.36 -8.83
N GLY A 81 -3.04 -12.99 -7.87
CA GLY A 81 -1.65 -13.45 -8.05
C GLY A 81 -0.60 -12.33 -7.94
N TYR A 82 -1.01 -11.13 -7.55
CA TYR A 82 -0.13 -10.01 -7.25
C TYR A 82 -0.08 -9.73 -5.75
N VAL A 83 1.07 -9.23 -5.32
CA VAL A 83 1.24 -8.60 -4.02
C VAL A 83 1.33 -7.11 -4.26
N ILE A 84 0.42 -6.39 -3.62
CA ILE A 84 0.30 -4.94 -3.67
C ILE A 84 0.70 -4.39 -2.32
N GLU A 85 1.53 -3.35 -2.32
CA GLU A 85 1.90 -2.61 -1.13
C GLU A 85 1.60 -1.13 -1.36
N ILE A 86 0.90 -0.50 -0.43
CA ILE A 86 0.67 0.95 -0.46
C ILE A 86 1.24 1.53 0.81
N TRP A 87 2.08 2.56 0.69
CA TRP A 87 2.73 3.23 1.79
C TRP A 87 2.65 4.74 1.63
N GLY A 88 2.32 5.47 2.70
CA GLY A 88 2.33 6.93 2.66
C GLY A 88 2.00 7.55 4.00
N LYS A 89 2.30 8.84 4.12
CA LYS A 89 1.88 9.65 5.26
C LYS A 89 0.46 10.16 5.05
N ILE A 90 -0.48 9.23 5.04
CA ILE A 90 -1.91 9.46 4.87
C ILE A 90 -2.68 8.56 5.82
N GLU A 91 -3.93 8.93 6.12
CA GLU A 91 -4.83 8.09 6.92
C GLU A 91 -4.98 6.69 6.30
N VAL A 92 -5.01 5.67 7.15
CA VAL A 92 -5.18 4.28 6.69
C VAL A 92 -6.47 4.10 5.89
N ASP A 93 -7.54 4.80 6.25
CA ASP A 93 -8.81 4.75 5.53
C ASP A 93 -8.66 5.17 4.05
N GLU A 94 -7.78 6.13 3.74
CA GLU A 94 -7.49 6.52 2.36
C GLU A 94 -6.72 5.44 1.61
N ILE A 95 -5.80 4.75 2.29
CA ILE A 95 -5.09 3.59 1.73
C ILE A 95 -6.08 2.45 1.43
N LEU A 96 -7.01 2.18 2.34
CA LEU A 96 -8.02 1.14 2.17
C LEU A 96 -8.93 1.42 0.96
N LYS A 97 -9.37 2.68 0.77
CA LYS A 97 -10.11 3.08 -0.44
C LYS A 97 -9.31 2.84 -1.73
N MET A 98 -7.99 3.05 -1.71
CA MET A 98 -7.14 2.73 -2.86
C MET A 98 -7.15 1.23 -3.16
N ILE A 99 -7.00 0.39 -2.13
CA ILE A 99 -7.05 -1.08 -2.25
C ILE A 99 -8.39 -1.55 -2.81
N GLU A 100 -9.50 -1.05 -2.26
CA GLU A 100 -10.86 -1.37 -2.73
C GLU A 100 -11.01 -1.04 -4.22
N SER A 101 -10.55 0.14 -4.66
CA SER A 101 -10.63 0.55 -6.07
C SER A 101 -9.85 -0.35 -7.03
N ILE A 102 -8.76 -0.98 -6.57
CA ILE A 102 -7.97 -1.93 -7.38
C ILE A 102 -8.72 -3.25 -7.51
N SER A 103 -9.34 -3.72 -6.44
CA SER A 103 -10.12 -4.96 -6.48
C SER A 103 -11.46 -4.85 -7.22
N ASP A 104 -11.97 -3.63 -7.38
CA ASP A 104 -13.19 -3.34 -8.15
C ASP A 104 -12.93 -3.17 -9.66
N ALA A 105 -11.68 -2.93 -10.07
CA ALA A 105 -11.28 -2.83 -11.47
C ALA A 105 -11.35 -4.22 -12.13
N LYS A 106 -12.52 -4.53 -12.72
CA LYS A 106 -12.78 -5.75 -13.51
C LYS A 106 -12.02 -5.80 -14.83
#